data_AF-A0A929HV09-F1
#
_entry.id   AF-A0A929HV09-F1
#
_cell.length_a   1.000
_cell.length_b   1.000
_cell.length_c   1.000
_cell.angle_alpha   90.00
_cell.angle_beta   90.00
_cell.angle_gamma   90.00
#
_symmetry.space_group_name_H-M   'P 1'
#
loop_
_entity.id
_entity.type
_entity.pdbx_description
1 polymer ?
#
loop_
_entity_poly.entity_id
_entity_poly.type
_entity_poly.pdbx_seq_one_letter_code
_entity_poly.pdbx_strand_id
1 'polypeptide(L)' 'ALLNALQQADGNQTKAAKILGVSRITVWKRIKKHGIQLK' A
#
# COMPACT_ATOMS: atom_id res chain seq x y z
N ALA A 1 2.11 5.35 -7.94
CA ALA A 1 2.54 3.98 -7.62
C ALA A 1 1.80 3.40 -6.41
N LEU A 2 1.94 3.97 -5.19
CA LEU A 2 1.32 3.40 -3.98
C LEU A 2 -0.22 3.33 -4.03
N LEU A 3 -0.89 4.44 -4.41
CA LEU A 3 -2.35 4.48 -4.50
C LEU A 3 -2.91 3.49 -5.52
N ASN A 4 -2.30 3.42 -6.72
CA ASN A 4 -2.71 2.47 -7.75
C ASN A 4 -2.58 1.02 -7.28
N ALA A 5 -1.48 0.68 -6.60
CA ALA A 5 -1.29 -0.67 -6.06
C ALA A 5 -2.27 -0.98 -4.93
N LEU A 6 -2.62 0.02 -4.09
CA LEU A 6 -3.64 -0.12 -3.05
C LEU A 6 -5.04 -0.27 -3.64
N GLN A 7 -5.38 0.46 -4.72
CA GLN A 7 -6.64 0.30 -5.44
C GLN A 7 -6.74 -1.09 -6.10
N GLN A 8 -5.71 -1.53 -6.81
CA GLN A 8 -5.67 -2.87 -7.43
C GLN A 8 -5.73 -3.99 -6.38
N ALA A 9 -5.24 -3.72 -5.18
CA ALA A 9 -5.27 -4.64 -4.06
C ALA A 9 -6.52 -4.53 -3.18
N ASP A 10 -7.45 -3.62 -3.50
CA ASP A 10 -8.64 -3.32 -2.70
C ASP A 10 -8.29 -3.03 -1.22
N GLY A 11 -7.30 -2.15 -1.01
CA GLY A 11 -6.80 -1.78 0.32
C GLY A 11 -5.90 -2.82 1.00
N ASN A 12 -5.75 -4.02 0.42
CA ASN A 12 -4.90 -5.05 1.01
C ASN A 12 -3.41 -4.71 0.87
N GLN A 13 -2.80 -4.29 1.98
CA GLN A 13 -1.41 -3.86 2.03
C GLN A 13 -0.42 -4.95 1.62
N THR A 14 -0.72 -6.22 1.90
CA THR A 14 0.16 -7.35 1.51
C THR A 14 0.12 -7.59 0.01
N LYS A 15 -1.07 -7.53 -0.61
CA LYS A 15 -1.20 -7.61 -2.08
C LYS A 15 -0.57 -6.39 -2.76
N ALA A 16 -0.81 -5.19 -2.24
CA ALA A 16 -0.18 -3.98 -2.75
C ALA A 16 1.35 -4.03 -2.66
N ALA A 17 1.89 -4.60 -1.58
CA ALA A 17 3.32 -4.83 -1.42
C ALA A 17 3.88 -5.79 -2.47
N LYS A 18 3.17 -6.89 -2.77
CA LYS A 18 3.52 -7.82 -3.85
C LYS A 18 3.52 -7.14 -5.22
N ILE A 19 2.50 -6.33 -5.52
CA ILE A 19 2.40 -5.56 -6.77
C ILE A 19 3.57 -4.58 -6.91
N LEU A 20 3.98 -3.96 -5.81
CA LEU A 20 5.06 -2.97 -5.78
C LEU A 20 6.47 -3.59 -5.65
N GLY A 21 6.58 -4.90 -5.43
CA GLY A 21 7.88 -5.57 -5.19
C GLY A 21 8.58 -5.10 -3.90
N VAL A 22 7.83 -4.69 -2.88
CA VAL A 22 8.39 -4.19 -1.60
C VAL A 22 7.80 -4.95 -0.40
N SER A 23 8.39 -4.74 0.78
CA SER A 23 7.81 -5.26 2.03
C SER A 23 6.50 -4.56 2.40
N ARG A 24 5.57 -5.29 3.02
CA ARG A 24 4.31 -4.75 3.57
C ARG A 24 4.55 -3.59 4.56
N ILE A 25 5.64 -3.64 5.33
CA ILE A 25 6.02 -2.56 6.25
C ILE A 25 6.36 -1.27 5.49
N THR A 26 6.98 -1.37 4.30
CA THR A 26 7.26 -0.21 3.44
C THR A 26 5.98 0.45 2.97
N VAL A 27 4.97 -0.35 2.58
CA VAL A 27 3.64 0.15 2.20
C VAL A 27 3.00 0.87 3.40
N TRP A 28 3.01 0.26 4.59
CA TRP A 28 2.47 0.88 5.81
C TRP A 28 3.15 2.20 6.18
N LYS A 29 4.49 2.26 6.13
CA LYS A 29 5.24 3.51 6.38
C LYS A 29 4.84 4.61 5.39
N ARG A 30 4.65 4.27 4.11
CA ARG A 30 4.21 5.24 3.10
C ARG A 30 2.76 5.67 3.32
N ILE A 31 1.86 4.76 3.71
CA ILE A 31 0.47 5.08 4.08
C ILE A 31 0.46 6.09 5.23
N LYS A 32 1.21 5.83 6.30
CA LYS A 32 1.37 6.74 7.45
C LYS A 32 1.96 8.09 7.03
N LYS A 33 3.05 8.08 6.24
CA LYS A 33 3.73 9.30 5.76
C LYS A 33 2.80 10.19 4.92
N HIS A 34 1.94 9.59 4.11
CA HIS A 34 1.03 10.32 3.23
C HIS A 34 -0.37 10.53 3.82
N GLY A 35 -0.61 10.15 5.08
CA GLY A 35 -1.92 10.30 5.73
C GLY A 35 -3.05 9.54 5.04
N ILE A 36 -2.74 8.45 4.32
CA ILE A 36 -3.73 7.68 3.57
C ILE A 36 -4.59 6.90 4.57
N GLN A 37 -5.89 7.14 4.56
CA GLN A 37 -6.86 6.33 5.31
C GLN A 37 -7.32 5.17 4.43
N LEU A 38 -7.00 3.96 4.86
CA LEU A 38 -7.60 2.75 4.31
C LEU A 38 -8.90 2.52 5.10
N LYS A 39 -10.04 2.49 4.39
CA LYS A 39 -11.32 2.06 4.94
C LYS A 39 -11.42 0.55 4.95
#